data_AF-A4S0A5-F1
#
_entry.id   AF-A4S0A5-F1
#
_cell.length_a   1.000
_cell.length_b   1.000
_cell.length_c   1.000
_cell.angle_alpha   90.00
_cell.angle_beta   90.00
_cell.angle_gamma   90.00
#
_symmetry.space_group_name_H-M   'P 1'
#
loop_
_entity.id
_entity.type
_entity.pdbx_description
1 polymer ?
#
loop_
_entity_poly.entity_id
_entity_poly.type
_entity_poly.pdbx_seq_one_letter_code
_entity_poly.pdbx_strand_id
1 'polypeptide(L)'
;MLACADAPSTTASASLDAPPPPERVVRDGDLVVVVEGFNAAVAERVRSGGVYASKYGTFHHDDWIGRAFGARARERDGRGFVWLCAPTPELWTKVLEHRTQILYAADISLVCAEMELTPGSVVMESGTGSGSLTHALARCVAPTGRVWTYEFNETRVKAAKEEFALNGISEYVTVTHRDIERDGFPKEMAGRADAVFLDLPGPHKCVGSVARSLRPDGVLCSFSPCIEQVQKTILEMKKHGFADVKTVELLGREYDVEGKRLQRDLSAPLSKATKVGWRKDTKRPRDAPVDDGDDNVMTQHVVTFPRQRLQSHTAYLTFARLVPEPEGWAKTLAERSKNGVGGDLLARAAEVLQRNRRSGRDSPAPRAPKAPNKNMLSNPGEYSD
;
A
#
# COMPACT_ATOMS: atom_id res chain seq x y z
N MET A 1 -18.83 -23.12 -4.84
CA MET A 1 -18.75 -24.25 -5.79
C MET A 1 -18.44 -23.66 -7.15
N LEU A 2 -17.19 -23.73 -7.62
CA LEU A 2 -16.89 -23.36 -9.01
C LEU A 2 -17.44 -24.45 -9.92
N ALA A 3 -18.48 -24.12 -10.69
CA ALA A 3 -18.92 -24.95 -11.79
C ALA A 3 -17.92 -24.78 -12.94
N CYS A 4 -17.14 -25.82 -13.22
CA CYS A 4 -16.35 -25.92 -14.45
C CYS A 4 -17.32 -26.10 -15.62
N ALA A 5 -17.35 -25.14 -16.54
CA ALA A 5 -17.81 -25.42 -17.90
C ALA A 5 -16.69 -26.18 -18.62
N ASP A 6 -17.05 -27.29 -19.24
CA ASP A 6 -16.16 -28.21 -19.95
C ASP A 6 -15.32 -27.49 -21.01
N ALA A 7 -14.04 -27.28 -20.72
CA ALA A 7 -13.00 -26.99 -21.71
C ALA A 7 -12.33 -28.31 -22.11
N PRO A 8 -11.95 -28.51 -23.39
CA PRO A 8 -11.30 -29.73 -23.82
C PRO A 8 -9.99 -29.92 -23.04
N SER A 9 -9.87 -31.08 -22.40
CA SER A 9 -8.77 -31.45 -21.52
C SER A 9 -7.47 -31.63 -22.30
N THR A 10 -6.70 -30.55 -22.49
CA THR A 10 -5.25 -30.68 -22.63
C THR A 10 -4.65 -30.76 -21.24
N THR A 11 -4.70 -31.96 -20.64
CA THR A 11 -3.92 -32.28 -19.45
C THR A 11 -2.45 -32.31 -19.84
N ALA A 12 -1.78 -31.16 -19.84
CA ALA A 12 -0.34 -31.12 -19.73
C ALA A 12 -0.01 -31.61 -18.31
N SER A 13 0.30 -32.89 -18.17
CA SER A 13 0.83 -33.43 -16.93
C SER A 13 2.17 -32.74 -16.66
N ALA A 14 2.19 -31.77 -15.77
CA ALA A 14 3.44 -31.20 -15.28
C ALA A 14 4.19 -32.30 -14.51
N SER A 15 5.12 -32.97 -15.19
CA SER A 15 5.99 -33.96 -14.57
C SER A 15 7.01 -33.26 -13.69
N LEU A 16 7.19 -33.73 -12.45
CA LEU A 16 8.30 -33.32 -11.59
C LEU A 16 9.68 -33.65 -12.19
N ASP A 17 9.73 -34.46 -13.25
CA ASP A 17 10.92 -34.81 -14.03
C ASP A 17 11.36 -33.72 -15.03
N ALA A 18 10.60 -32.61 -15.15
CA ALA A 18 11.03 -31.48 -15.94
C ALA A 18 12.30 -30.86 -15.31
N PRO A 19 13.32 -30.49 -16.10
CA PRO A 19 14.52 -29.85 -15.57
C PRO A 19 14.14 -28.57 -14.81
N PRO A 20 14.84 -28.23 -13.72
CA PRO A 20 14.55 -27.01 -12.98
C PRO A 20 14.66 -25.81 -13.93
N PRO A 21 13.86 -24.75 -13.69
CA PRO A 21 13.95 -23.54 -14.48
C PRO A 21 15.40 -23.01 -14.45
N PRO A 22 15.89 -22.45 -15.57
CA PRO A 22 17.26 -21.99 -15.67
C PRO A 22 17.57 -20.93 -14.60
N GLU A 23 18.80 -20.96 -14.09
CA GLU A 23 19.24 -20.02 -13.07
C GLU A 23 19.17 -18.58 -13.60
N ARG A 24 18.48 -17.71 -12.87
CA ARG A 24 18.34 -16.30 -13.23
C ARG A 24 19.62 -15.58 -12.83
N VAL A 25 20.40 -15.15 -13.82
CA VAL A 25 21.66 -14.43 -13.64
C VAL A 25 21.49 -12.95 -13.92
N VAL A 26 22.29 -12.13 -13.24
CA VAL A 26 22.41 -10.69 -13.46
C VAL A 26 23.07 -10.43 -14.80
N ARG A 27 22.48 -9.57 -15.62
CA ARG A 27 23.00 -9.14 -16.91
C ARG A 27 23.25 -7.65 -16.95
N ASP A 28 24.03 -7.22 -17.93
CA ASP A 28 24.19 -5.80 -18.23
C ASP A 28 22.83 -5.16 -18.57
N GLY A 29 22.54 -4.01 -17.99
CA GLY A 29 21.26 -3.30 -18.13
C GLY A 29 20.16 -3.72 -17.15
N ASP A 30 20.32 -4.84 -16.44
CA ASP A 30 19.33 -5.33 -15.48
C ASP A 30 19.16 -4.35 -14.31
N LEU A 31 17.92 -4.22 -13.85
CA LEU A 31 17.62 -3.63 -12.55
C LEU A 31 17.88 -4.67 -11.46
N VAL A 32 18.68 -4.32 -10.46
CA VAL A 32 18.98 -5.14 -9.29
C VAL A 32 18.55 -4.39 -8.04
N VAL A 33 17.90 -5.08 -7.10
CA VAL A 33 17.64 -4.54 -5.76
C VAL A 33 18.80 -4.96 -4.86
N VAL A 34 19.68 -4.02 -4.57
CA VAL A 34 20.85 -4.22 -3.72
C VAL A 34 20.39 -4.13 -2.27
N VAL A 35 20.37 -5.25 -1.56
CA VAL A 35 20.01 -5.28 -0.13
C VAL A 35 21.28 -5.23 0.71
N GLU A 36 21.43 -4.16 1.45
CA GLU A 36 22.60 -3.88 2.28
C GLU A 36 22.41 -4.29 3.74
N GLY A 37 21.15 -4.41 4.17
CA GLY A 37 20.78 -4.78 5.52
C GLY A 37 19.26 -4.88 5.67
N PHE A 38 18.80 -5.14 6.89
CA PHE A 38 17.38 -5.45 7.15
C PHE A 38 16.39 -4.38 6.64
N ASN A 39 16.74 -3.09 6.79
CA ASN A 39 15.92 -1.95 6.36
C ASN A 39 16.66 -1.04 5.36
N ALA A 40 17.67 -1.57 4.66
CA ALA A 40 18.47 -0.80 3.71
C ALA A 40 18.54 -1.58 2.40
N ALA A 41 17.83 -1.06 1.40
CA ALA A 41 17.88 -1.56 0.05
C ALA A 41 17.84 -0.40 -0.94
N VAL A 42 18.50 -0.57 -2.08
CA VAL A 42 18.57 0.43 -3.15
C VAL A 42 18.33 -0.27 -4.48
N ALA A 43 17.60 0.38 -5.38
CA ALA A 43 17.49 -0.04 -6.77
C ALA A 43 18.72 0.48 -7.54
N GLU A 44 19.49 -0.44 -8.12
CA GLU A 44 20.68 -0.12 -8.92
C GLU A 44 20.53 -0.72 -10.32
N ARG A 45 20.89 0.05 -11.34
CA ARG A 45 20.89 -0.45 -12.73
C ARG A 45 22.29 -0.87 -13.12
N VAL A 46 22.46 -2.17 -13.35
CA VAL A 46 23.75 -2.75 -13.68
C VAL A 46 24.21 -2.26 -15.03
N ARG A 47 25.48 -1.85 -15.07
CA ARG A 47 26.18 -1.37 -16.27
C ARG A 47 27.62 -1.85 -16.20
N SER A 48 28.14 -2.46 -17.26
CA SER A 48 29.55 -2.85 -17.33
C SER A 48 30.48 -1.64 -17.10
N GLY A 49 31.54 -1.85 -16.32
CA GLY A 49 32.42 -0.79 -15.81
C GLY A 49 31.79 0.12 -14.74
N GLY A 50 30.51 -0.07 -14.42
CA GLY A 50 29.81 0.66 -13.38
C GLY A 50 30.25 0.26 -11.96
N VAL A 51 29.99 1.15 -11.01
CA VAL A 51 30.39 0.98 -9.62
C VAL A 51 29.26 1.44 -8.71
N TYR A 52 28.89 0.59 -7.76
CA TYR A 52 27.98 0.91 -6.67
C TYR A 52 28.78 1.16 -5.39
N ALA A 53 28.61 2.33 -4.79
CA ALA A 53 29.28 2.71 -3.55
C ALA A 53 28.29 2.83 -2.41
N SER A 54 28.62 2.25 -1.26
CA SER A 54 27.85 2.40 -0.04
C SER A 54 28.71 2.38 1.21
N LYS A 55 28.07 2.51 2.38
CA LYS A 55 28.76 2.43 3.68
C LYS A 55 29.43 1.07 3.94
N TYR A 56 29.06 0.03 3.18
CA TYR A 56 29.63 -1.30 3.28
C TYR A 56 30.76 -1.56 2.30
N GLY A 57 31.06 -0.63 1.39
CA GLY A 57 32.15 -0.78 0.43
C GLY A 57 31.88 -0.23 -0.96
N THR A 58 32.82 -0.51 -1.86
CA THR A 58 32.72 -0.20 -3.29
C THR A 58 32.61 -1.51 -4.07
N PHE A 59 31.55 -1.64 -4.84
CA PHE A 59 31.21 -2.88 -5.54
C PHE A 59 31.19 -2.63 -7.05
N HIS A 60 32.02 -3.35 -7.80
CA HIS A 60 32.06 -3.23 -9.26
C HIS A 60 30.96 -4.07 -9.89
N HIS A 61 30.21 -3.49 -10.82
CA HIS A 61 29.13 -4.17 -11.54
C HIS A 61 29.64 -5.35 -12.38
N ASP A 62 30.87 -5.28 -12.89
CA ASP A 62 31.49 -6.39 -13.61
C ASP A 62 31.64 -7.65 -12.74
N ASP A 63 31.74 -7.49 -11.41
CA ASP A 63 31.78 -8.62 -10.46
C ASP A 63 30.37 -9.18 -10.17
N TRP A 64 29.32 -8.54 -10.67
CA TRP A 64 27.92 -8.94 -10.50
C TRP A 64 27.38 -9.64 -11.74
N ILE A 65 27.76 -9.15 -12.93
CA ILE A 65 27.31 -9.69 -14.21
C ILE A 65 27.69 -11.18 -14.32
N GLY A 66 26.73 -12.01 -14.73
CA GLY A 66 26.86 -13.46 -14.81
C GLY A 66 26.65 -14.20 -13.48
N ARG A 67 26.54 -13.50 -12.34
CA ARG A 67 26.19 -14.11 -11.07
C ARG A 67 24.68 -14.31 -10.94
N ALA A 68 24.29 -15.36 -10.22
CA ALA A 68 22.90 -15.61 -9.88
C ALA A 68 22.30 -14.48 -9.03
N PHE A 69 21.02 -14.18 -9.25
CA PHE A 69 20.25 -13.41 -8.27
C PHE A 69 20.17 -14.16 -6.94
N GLY A 70 20.14 -13.42 -5.83
CA GLY A 70 20.30 -13.93 -4.48
C GLY A 70 21.76 -14.13 -4.07
N ALA A 71 22.73 -13.91 -4.97
CA ALA A 71 24.13 -14.03 -4.62
C ALA A 71 24.60 -12.89 -3.71
N ARG A 72 25.54 -13.23 -2.81
CA ARG A 72 26.27 -12.26 -1.98
C ARG A 72 27.43 -11.65 -2.76
N ALA A 73 27.35 -10.37 -3.09
CA ALA A 73 28.46 -9.59 -3.64
C ALA A 73 29.37 -9.12 -2.50
N ARG A 74 30.67 -9.42 -2.59
CA ARG A 74 31.67 -9.01 -1.61
C ARG A 74 32.46 -7.85 -2.19
N GLU A 75 32.84 -6.94 -1.30
CA GLU A 75 33.79 -5.88 -1.61
C GLU A 75 35.20 -6.51 -1.80
N ARG A 76 36.03 -5.94 -2.68
CA ARG A 76 37.31 -6.53 -3.10
C ARG A 76 38.37 -6.56 -1.99
N ASP A 77 38.37 -5.57 -1.08
CA ASP A 77 39.20 -5.55 0.13
C ASP A 77 38.61 -6.40 1.29
N GLY A 78 37.47 -7.07 1.07
CA GLY A 78 36.86 -8.02 2.00
C GLY A 78 36.11 -7.41 3.19
N ARG A 79 35.91 -6.08 3.24
CA ARG A 79 35.35 -5.38 4.42
C ARG A 79 33.82 -5.32 4.48
N GLY A 80 33.11 -5.75 3.43
CA GLY A 80 31.65 -5.79 3.44
C GLY A 80 31.03 -6.65 2.34
N PHE A 81 29.71 -6.78 2.41
CA PHE A 81 28.93 -7.49 1.41
C PHE A 81 27.54 -6.88 1.24
N VAL A 82 26.94 -7.12 0.07
CA VAL A 82 25.54 -6.83 -0.24
C VAL A 82 24.89 -8.05 -0.90
N TRP A 83 23.57 -8.10 -0.90
CA TRP A 83 22.81 -9.13 -1.62
C TRP A 83 22.23 -8.58 -2.91
N LEU A 84 22.37 -9.32 -4.00
CA LEU A 84 21.86 -8.95 -5.33
C LEU A 84 20.49 -9.57 -5.55
N CYS A 85 19.41 -8.89 -5.19
CA CYS A 85 18.06 -9.45 -5.32
C CYS A 85 17.44 -9.11 -6.68
N ALA A 86 16.71 -10.08 -7.25
CA ALA A 86 15.90 -9.82 -8.42
C ALA A 86 14.77 -8.84 -8.07
N PRO A 87 14.42 -7.90 -8.95
CA PRO A 87 13.34 -6.97 -8.69
C PRO A 87 12.02 -7.74 -8.65
N THR A 88 11.24 -7.48 -7.60
CA THR A 88 9.82 -7.84 -7.48
C THR A 88 9.04 -6.58 -7.15
N PRO A 89 7.73 -6.51 -7.43
CA PRO A 89 6.89 -5.41 -6.98
C PRO A 89 7.05 -5.06 -5.50
N GLU A 90 7.13 -6.05 -4.59
CA GLU A 90 7.29 -5.81 -3.15
C GLU A 90 8.64 -5.18 -2.81
N LEU A 91 9.72 -5.63 -3.45
CA LEU A 91 11.04 -5.03 -3.26
C LEU A 91 11.10 -3.66 -3.91
N TRP A 92 10.49 -3.49 -5.09
CA TRP A 92 10.38 -2.21 -5.78
C TRP A 92 9.65 -1.17 -4.92
N THR A 93 8.51 -1.52 -4.33
CA THR A 93 7.77 -0.67 -3.38
C THR A 93 8.63 -0.14 -2.24
N LYS A 94 9.70 -0.86 -1.82
CA LYS A 94 10.61 -0.41 -0.76
C LYS A 94 11.68 0.57 -1.23
N VAL A 95 12.03 0.55 -2.52
CA VAL A 95 13.21 1.26 -3.06
C VAL A 95 12.88 2.29 -4.14
N LEU A 96 11.63 2.33 -4.60
CA LEU A 96 11.19 3.28 -5.61
C LEU A 96 11.30 4.73 -5.12
N GLU A 97 11.45 5.65 -6.07
CA GLU A 97 11.43 7.06 -5.77
C GLU A 97 10.00 7.54 -5.50
N HIS A 98 9.75 8.03 -4.29
CA HIS A 98 8.43 8.54 -3.90
C HIS A 98 8.16 9.90 -4.53
N ARG A 99 7.29 9.93 -5.54
CA ARG A 99 6.73 11.16 -6.12
C ARG A 99 5.40 11.57 -5.47
N THR A 100 4.74 10.60 -4.83
CA THR A 100 3.44 10.71 -4.18
C THR A 100 3.42 9.79 -2.96
N GLN A 101 2.34 9.88 -2.17
CA GLN A 101 1.99 8.77 -1.28
C GLN A 101 1.76 7.50 -2.13
N ILE A 102 2.11 6.34 -1.58
CA ILE A 102 1.97 5.05 -2.26
C ILE A 102 1.17 4.07 -1.41
N LEU A 103 0.63 3.04 -2.07
CA LEU A 103 0.21 1.81 -1.42
C LEU A 103 1.42 0.92 -1.15
N TYR A 104 1.39 0.24 0.00
CA TYR A 104 2.39 -0.75 0.41
C TYR A 104 1.86 -2.17 0.21
N ALA A 105 2.75 -3.16 0.33
CA ALA A 105 2.48 -4.56 0.00
C ALA A 105 1.21 -5.13 0.65
N ALA A 106 0.90 -4.76 1.90
CA ALA A 106 -0.31 -5.24 2.58
C ALA A 106 -1.59 -4.80 1.85
N ASP A 107 -1.78 -3.50 1.64
CA ASP A 107 -2.92 -2.96 0.91
C ASP A 107 -2.95 -3.47 -0.54
N ILE A 108 -1.80 -3.47 -1.23
CA ILE A 108 -1.67 -3.97 -2.60
C ILE A 108 -2.13 -5.43 -2.71
N SER A 109 -1.73 -6.28 -1.76
CA SER A 109 -2.09 -7.70 -1.77
C SER A 109 -3.59 -7.91 -1.68
N LEU A 110 -4.27 -7.15 -0.80
CA LEU A 110 -5.70 -7.21 -0.66
C LEU A 110 -6.40 -6.63 -1.88
N VAL A 111 -5.92 -5.51 -2.42
CA VAL A 111 -6.44 -4.91 -3.65
C VAL A 111 -6.39 -5.91 -4.80
N CYS A 112 -5.26 -6.58 -5.01
CA CYS A 112 -5.12 -7.56 -6.08
C CYS A 112 -6.03 -8.78 -5.89
N ALA A 113 -6.20 -9.23 -4.64
CA ALA A 113 -7.06 -10.38 -4.32
C ALA A 113 -8.55 -10.04 -4.48
N GLU A 114 -9.00 -8.93 -3.91
CA GLU A 114 -10.41 -8.50 -3.89
C GLU A 114 -10.89 -7.93 -5.23
N MET A 115 -9.97 -7.48 -6.08
CA MET A 115 -10.26 -7.18 -7.49
C MET A 115 -10.21 -8.43 -8.39
N GLU A 116 -9.95 -9.61 -7.82
CA GLU A 116 -9.99 -10.91 -8.51
C GLU A 116 -9.03 -10.99 -9.72
N LEU A 117 -7.86 -10.36 -9.57
CA LEU A 117 -6.91 -10.23 -10.67
C LEU A 117 -6.24 -11.56 -10.98
N THR A 118 -6.26 -11.90 -12.26
CA THR A 118 -5.64 -13.12 -12.80
C THR A 118 -4.88 -12.82 -14.10
N PRO A 119 -3.99 -13.71 -14.54
CA PRO A 119 -3.37 -13.59 -15.86
C PRO A 119 -4.44 -13.41 -16.95
N GLY A 120 -4.31 -12.35 -17.76
CA GLY A 120 -5.31 -11.99 -18.77
C GLY A 120 -6.27 -10.88 -18.37
N SER A 121 -6.33 -10.50 -17.08
CA SER A 121 -7.22 -9.42 -16.64
C SER A 121 -6.89 -8.07 -17.31
N VAL A 122 -7.94 -7.30 -17.62
CA VAL A 122 -7.83 -5.92 -18.09
C VAL A 122 -8.18 -5.01 -16.93
N VAL A 123 -7.17 -4.31 -16.41
CA VAL A 123 -7.32 -3.45 -15.22
C VAL A 123 -7.16 -2.00 -15.62
N MET A 124 -7.99 -1.13 -15.04
CA MET A 124 -7.80 0.31 -15.13
C MET A 124 -7.40 0.88 -13.78
N GLU A 125 -6.48 1.83 -13.77
CA GLU A 125 -5.94 2.47 -12.56
C GLU A 125 -5.95 3.99 -12.73
N SER A 126 -6.34 4.73 -11.70
CA SER A 126 -6.13 6.18 -11.63
C SER A 126 -6.07 6.62 -10.17
N GLY A 127 -5.06 7.35 -9.67
CA GLY A 127 -3.87 7.84 -10.35
C GLY A 127 -2.68 6.88 -10.39
N THR A 128 -1.81 7.01 -11.41
CA THR A 128 -0.55 6.25 -11.51
C THR A 128 0.41 6.54 -10.36
N GLY A 129 0.50 7.81 -9.92
CA GLY A 129 1.33 8.23 -8.80
C GLY A 129 2.81 7.84 -8.97
N SER A 130 3.35 7.10 -8.00
CA SER A 130 4.74 6.61 -8.03
C SER A 130 4.87 5.19 -8.61
N GLY A 131 3.79 4.60 -9.15
CA GLY A 131 3.86 3.30 -9.84
C GLY A 131 3.99 2.06 -8.94
N SER A 132 3.87 2.20 -7.61
CA SER A 132 3.95 1.07 -6.66
C SER A 132 2.90 -0.01 -6.96
N LEU A 133 1.63 0.39 -7.02
CA LEU A 133 0.53 -0.52 -7.35
C LEU A 133 0.63 -1.01 -8.80
N THR A 134 0.93 -0.13 -9.75
CA THR A 134 1.05 -0.47 -11.17
C THR A 134 1.99 -1.64 -11.45
N HIS A 135 3.14 -1.73 -10.75
CA HIS A 135 4.06 -2.87 -10.88
C HIS A 135 3.44 -4.18 -10.39
N ALA A 136 2.67 -4.15 -9.29
CA ALA A 136 1.98 -5.32 -8.77
C ALA A 136 0.84 -5.75 -9.70
N LEU A 137 0.07 -4.79 -10.23
CA LEU A 137 -0.98 -5.05 -11.23
C LEU A 137 -0.38 -5.69 -12.49
N ALA A 138 0.73 -5.15 -13.00
CA ALA A 138 1.42 -5.70 -14.17
C ALA A 138 1.80 -7.18 -13.99
N ARG A 139 2.30 -7.54 -12.81
CA ARG A 139 2.60 -8.94 -12.46
C ARG A 139 1.34 -9.81 -12.43
N CYS A 140 0.22 -9.31 -11.89
CA CYS A 140 -1.02 -10.08 -11.81
C CYS A 140 -1.64 -10.35 -13.18
N VAL A 141 -1.58 -9.38 -14.09
CA VAL A 141 -2.25 -9.48 -15.40
C VAL A 141 -1.40 -10.16 -16.48
N ALA A 142 -0.08 -10.15 -16.34
CA ALA A 142 0.83 -10.82 -17.29
C ALA A 142 0.55 -12.34 -17.37
N PRO A 143 0.80 -13.00 -18.51
CA PRO A 143 1.41 -12.46 -19.74
C PRO A 143 0.40 -11.98 -20.79
N THR A 144 -0.91 -12.12 -20.57
CA THR A 144 -1.93 -11.86 -21.61
C THR A 144 -2.84 -10.67 -21.31
N GLY A 145 -2.80 -10.15 -20.08
CA GLY A 145 -3.63 -9.03 -19.65
C GLY A 145 -2.95 -7.68 -19.82
N ARG A 146 -3.62 -6.62 -19.36
CA ARG A 146 -3.17 -5.24 -19.56
C ARG A 146 -3.63 -4.33 -18.43
N VAL A 147 -2.75 -3.44 -17.99
CA VAL A 147 -3.03 -2.33 -17.08
C VAL A 147 -3.11 -1.03 -17.88
N TRP A 148 -4.23 -0.33 -17.76
CA TRP A 148 -4.46 1.00 -18.32
C TRP A 148 -4.46 2.01 -17.18
N THR A 149 -3.33 2.68 -16.98
CA THR A 149 -3.16 3.63 -15.88
C THR A 149 -3.22 5.08 -16.37
N TYR A 150 -3.85 5.94 -15.58
CA TYR A 150 -4.11 7.33 -15.93
C TYR A 150 -3.54 8.25 -14.87
N GLU A 151 -2.90 9.34 -15.31
CA GLU A 151 -2.32 10.35 -14.44
C GLU A 151 -2.63 11.73 -15.01
N PHE A 152 -3.04 12.65 -14.16
CA PHE A 152 -3.45 14.01 -14.57
C PHE A 152 -2.27 14.97 -14.70
N ASN A 153 -1.12 14.64 -14.10
CA ASN A 153 0.09 15.44 -14.17
C ASN A 153 1.02 14.94 -15.28
N GLU A 154 1.21 15.75 -16.32
CA GLU A 154 2.01 15.39 -17.49
C GLU A 154 3.46 15.01 -17.16
N THR A 155 4.09 15.70 -16.20
CA THR A 155 5.47 15.40 -15.78
C THR A 155 5.56 14.00 -15.17
N ARG A 156 4.60 13.61 -14.33
CA ARG A 156 4.54 12.25 -13.76
C ARG A 156 4.26 11.20 -14.82
N VAL A 157 3.47 11.50 -15.85
CA VAL A 157 3.24 10.58 -16.98
C VAL A 157 4.55 10.27 -17.71
N LYS A 158 5.38 11.28 -17.98
CA LYS A 158 6.68 11.10 -18.64
C LYS A 158 7.61 10.22 -17.78
N ALA A 159 7.75 10.56 -16.50
CA ALA A 159 8.55 9.80 -15.56
C ALA A 159 8.08 8.33 -15.43
N ALA A 160 6.77 8.09 -15.31
CA ALA A 160 6.22 6.74 -15.22
C ALA A 160 6.45 5.93 -16.51
N LYS A 161 6.32 6.55 -17.69
CA LYS A 161 6.60 5.87 -18.97
C LYS A 161 8.06 5.42 -19.07
N GLU A 162 8.99 6.30 -18.70
CA GLU A 162 10.41 5.98 -18.68
C GLU A 162 10.72 4.86 -17.68
N GLU A 163 10.18 4.96 -16.46
CA GLU A 163 10.34 3.94 -15.41
C GLU A 163 9.80 2.58 -15.86
N PHE A 164 8.59 2.52 -16.43
CA PHE A 164 7.97 1.28 -16.87
C PHE A 164 8.71 0.63 -18.05
N ALA A 165 9.27 1.44 -18.95
CA ALA A 165 10.11 0.94 -20.04
C ALA A 165 11.42 0.37 -19.50
N LEU A 166 12.08 1.11 -18.61
CA LEU A 166 13.32 0.70 -17.97
C LEU A 166 13.16 -0.54 -17.08
N ASN A 167 11.98 -0.74 -16.50
CA ASN A 167 11.66 -1.90 -15.65
C ASN A 167 11.06 -3.07 -16.45
N GLY A 168 10.90 -2.93 -17.77
CA GLY A 168 10.45 -4.01 -18.65
C GLY A 168 8.98 -4.39 -18.50
N ILE A 169 8.14 -3.48 -17.99
CA ILE A 169 6.69 -3.74 -17.80
C ILE A 169 5.80 -3.01 -18.82
N SER A 170 6.37 -2.23 -19.74
CA SER A 170 5.61 -1.52 -20.79
C SER A 170 4.79 -2.43 -21.70
N GLU A 171 5.15 -3.71 -21.83
CA GLU A 171 4.36 -4.72 -22.55
C GLU A 171 3.03 -5.05 -21.86
N TYR A 172 2.89 -4.74 -20.57
CA TYR A 172 1.66 -4.97 -19.81
C TYR A 172 0.99 -3.66 -19.34
N VAL A 173 1.68 -2.52 -19.43
CA VAL A 173 1.18 -1.24 -18.91
C VAL A 173 1.11 -0.16 -19.98
N THR A 174 -0.04 0.52 -20.10
CA THR A 174 -0.18 1.78 -20.84
C THR A 174 -0.44 2.93 -19.87
N VAL A 175 0.41 3.97 -19.90
CA VAL A 175 0.18 5.22 -19.14
C VAL A 175 -0.39 6.31 -20.04
N THR A 176 -1.49 6.92 -19.62
CA THR A 176 -2.17 7.98 -20.37
C THR A 176 -2.29 9.26 -19.53
N HIS A 177 -1.93 10.40 -20.12
CA HIS A 177 -2.17 11.71 -19.49
C HIS A 177 -3.65 12.07 -19.60
N ARG A 178 -4.36 12.05 -18.46
CA ARG A 178 -5.81 12.32 -18.43
C ARG A 178 -6.29 12.67 -17.02
N ASP A 179 -7.17 13.65 -16.94
CA ASP A 179 -7.93 13.95 -15.73
C ASP A 179 -9.21 13.10 -15.70
N ILE A 180 -9.16 11.98 -14.96
CA ILE A 180 -10.29 11.07 -14.84
C ILE A 180 -11.44 11.66 -14.02
N GLU A 181 -11.16 12.54 -13.05
CA GLU A 181 -12.23 13.19 -12.27
C GLU A 181 -13.08 14.13 -13.13
N ARG A 182 -12.45 14.83 -14.08
CA ARG A 182 -13.13 15.75 -14.99
C ARG A 182 -13.70 15.04 -16.22
N ASP A 183 -12.87 14.24 -16.90
CA ASP A 183 -13.19 13.73 -18.23
C ASP A 183 -13.73 12.29 -18.20
N GLY A 184 -13.67 11.61 -17.05
CA GLY A 184 -13.92 10.18 -16.94
C GLY A 184 -12.88 9.34 -17.69
N PHE A 185 -13.06 8.04 -17.74
CA PHE A 185 -12.26 7.15 -18.58
C PHE A 185 -12.60 7.26 -20.07
N PRO A 186 -11.65 6.93 -20.97
CA PRO A 186 -11.88 6.96 -22.42
C PRO A 186 -13.07 6.09 -22.83
N LYS A 187 -13.85 6.55 -23.83
CA LYS A 187 -15.06 5.85 -24.29
C LYS A 187 -14.73 4.49 -24.91
N GLU A 188 -13.52 4.35 -25.43
CA GLU A 188 -12.98 3.14 -26.03
C GLU A 188 -12.87 2.00 -25.02
N MET A 189 -12.79 2.31 -23.72
CA MET A 189 -12.74 1.34 -22.63
C MET A 189 -14.11 0.79 -22.22
N ALA A 190 -15.20 1.25 -22.84
CA ALA A 190 -16.56 0.83 -22.48
C ALA A 190 -16.72 -0.70 -22.53
N GLY A 191 -17.11 -1.31 -21.41
CA GLY A 191 -17.34 -2.75 -21.29
C GLY A 191 -16.08 -3.64 -21.37
N ARG A 192 -14.87 -3.10 -21.18
CA ARG A 192 -13.62 -3.85 -21.40
C ARG A 192 -12.88 -4.26 -20.12
N ALA A 193 -12.98 -3.49 -19.06
CA ALA A 193 -12.19 -3.71 -17.86
C ALA A 193 -12.83 -4.74 -16.92
N ASP A 194 -12.03 -5.72 -16.47
CA ASP A 194 -12.42 -6.62 -15.37
C ASP A 194 -12.53 -5.86 -14.06
N ALA A 195 -11.58 -4.95 -13.83
CA ALA A 195 -11.47 -4.26 -12.58
C ALA A 195 -10.95 -2.83 -12.75
N VAL A 196 -11.39 -1.93 -11.87
CA VAL A 196 -10.91 -0.55 -11.80
C VAL A 196 -10.46 -0.21 -10.39
N PHE A 197 -9.28 0.37 -10.26
CA PHE A 197 -8.76 0.93 -9.02
C PHE A 197 -8.72 2.46 -9.08
N LEU A 198 -9.25 3.12 -8.04
CA LEU A 198 -9.24 4.57 -7.89
C LEU A 198 -8.48 5.00 -6.63
N ASP A 199 -7.35 5.68 -6.81
CA ASP A 199 -6.66 6.52 -5.82
C ASP A 199 -6.69 7.97 -6.30
N LEU A 200 -7.79 8.65 -5.97
CA LEU A 200 -8.11 10.01 -6.40
C LEU A 200 -8.72 10.79 -5.22
N PRO A 201 -8.57 12.12 -5.17
CA PRO A 201 -9.27 12.97 -4.20
C PRO A 201 -10.80 12.86 -4.26
N GLY A 202 -11.37 12.77 -5.46
CA GLY A 202 -12.82 12.70 -5.72
C GLY A 202 -13.27 11.43 -6.45
N PRO A 203 -13.13 10.23 -5.86
CA PRO A 203 -13.43 8.98 -6.56
C PRO A 203 -14.91 8.87 -6.93
N HIS A 204 -15.81 9.40 -6.09
CA HIS A 204 -17.24 9.52 -6.38
C HIS A 204 -17.55 10.17 -7.74
N LYS A 205 -16.77 11.16 -8.22
CA LYS A 205 -17.01 11.80 -9.52
C LYS A 205 -16.80 10.86 -10.70
N CYS A 206 -16.03 9.80 -10.49
CA CYS A 206 -15.59 8.89 -11.54
C CYS A 206 -16.51 7.66 -11.68
N VAL A 207 -17.33 7.36 -10.67
CA VAL A 207 -18.09 6.10 -10.57
C VAL A 207 -18.97 5.84 -11.79
N GLY A 208 -19.68 6.85 -12.29
CA GLY A 208 -20.48 6.70 -13.52
C GLY A 208 -19.63 6.39 -14.75
N SER A 209 -18.38 6.85 -14.80
CA SER A 209 -17.44 6.45 -15.86
C SER A 209 -16.85 5.07 -15.66
N VAL A 210 -16.64 4.65 -14.41
CA VAL A 210 -16.22 3.28 -14.08
C VAL A 210 -17.28 2.29 -14.53
N ALA A 211 -18.55 2.51 -14.16
CA ALA A 211 -19.66 1.63 -14.50
C ALA A 211 -19.75 1.39 -16.02
N ARG A 212 -19.49 2.41 -16.84
CA ARG A 212 -19.44 2.27 -18.30
C ARG A 212 -18.25 1.45 -18.79
N SER A 213 -17.11 1.52 -18.11
CA SER A 213 -15.84 0.93 -18.54
C SER A 213 -15.69 -0.53 -18.12
N LEU A 214 -16.31 -0.90 -16.99
CA LEU A 214 -16.35 -2.27 -16.52
C LEU A 214 -17.22 -3.14 -17.43
N ARG A 215 -16.80 -4.40 -17.60
CA ARG A 215 -17.69 -5.46 -18.10
C ARG A 215 -18.74 -5.77 -17.03
N PRO A 216 -19.87 -6.43 -17.41
CA PRO A 216 -20.77 -7.00 -16.43
C PRO A 216 -19.99 -7.86 -15.43
N ASP A 217 -20.35 -7.77 -14.16
CA ASP A 217 -19.66 -8.47 -13.07
C ASP A 217 -18.25 -7.95 -12.71
N GLY A 218 -17.83 -6.82 -13.28
CA GLY A 218 -16.53 -6.22 -12.97
C GLY A 218 -16.45 -5.56 -11.58
N VAL A 219 -15.23 -5.43 -11.05
CA VAL A 219 -14.99 -4.93 -9.68
C VAL A 219 -14.41 -3.52 -9.66
N LEU A 220 -14.96 -2.65 -8.83
CA LEU A 220 -14.39 -1.34 -8.49
C LEU A 220 -13.77 -1.39 -7.10
N CYS A 221 -12.51 -0.97 -6.98
CA CYS A 221 -11.87 -0.63 -5.71
C CYS A 221 -11.59 0.87 -5.65
N SER A 222 -11.97 1.52 -4.55
CA SER A 222 -11.64 2.91 -4.25
C SER A 222 -10.80 2.99 -2.98
N PHE A 223 -9.66 3.65 -3.06
CA PHE A 223 -8.79 4.00 -1.95
C PHE A 223 -9.10 5.43 -1.48
N SER A 224 -9.37 5.63 -0.19
CA SER A 224 -9.74 6.95 0.35
C SER A 224 -9.31 7.12 1.81
N PRO A 225 -8.49 8.14 2.14
CA PRO A 225 -8.03 8.36 3.52
C PRO A 225 -9.14 8.88 4.45
N CYS A 226 -10.15 9.57 3.92
CA CYS A 226 -11.23 10.14 4.74
C CYS A 226 -12.52 9.33 4.59
N ILE A 227 -13.20 9.07 5.72
CA ILE A 227 -14.43 8.28 5.72
C ILE A 227 -15.58 8.99 4.97
N GLU A 228 -15.56 10.32 4.87
CA GLU A 228 -16.52 11.11 4.11
C GLU A 228 -16.36 10.89 2.60
N GLN A 229 -15.14 10.63 2.13
CA GLN A 229 -14.90 10.25 0.73
C GLN A 229 -15.49 8.87 0.44
N VAL A 230 -15.36 7.92 1.37
CA VAL A 230 -15.99 6.60 1.29
C VAL A 230 -17.51 6.75 1.20
N GLN A 231 -18.12 7.49 2.11
CA GLN A 231 -19.58 7.71 2.13
C GLN A 231 -20.10 8.25 0.80
N LYS A 232 -19.45 9.30 0.26
CA LYS A 232 -19.81 9.88 -1.04
C LYS A 232 -19.69 8.89 -2.18
N THR A 233 -18.62 8.10 -2.18
CA THR A 233 -18.35 7.12 -3.24
C THR A 233 -19.36 5.98 -3.23
N ILE A 234 -19.72 5.47 -2.05
CA ILE A 234 -20.76 4.43 -1.91
C ILE A 234 -22.13 4.93 -2.36
N LEU A 235 -22.47 6.18 -2.03
CA LEU A 235 -23.74 6.76 -2.51
C LEU A 235 -23.78 6.81 -4.04
N GLU A 236 -22.66 7.09 -4.70
CA GLU A 236 -22.58 7.12 -6.15
C GLU A 236 -22.56 5.71 -6.76
N MET A 237 -21.85 4.76 -6.12
CA MET A 237 -21.85 3.33 -6.49
C MET A 237 -23.29 2.79 -6.57
N LYS A 238 -24.12 3.08 -5.56
CA LYS A 238 -25.52 2.64 -5.52
C LYS A 238 -26.37 3.20 -6.67
N LYS A 239 -26.11 4.45 -7.09
CA LYS A 239 -26.82 5.07 -8.23
C LYS A 239 -26.47 4.43 -9.57
N HIS A 240 -25.25 3.88 -9.68
CA HIS A 240 -24.68 3.34 -10.91
C HIS A 240 -24.67 1.81 -10.98
N GLY A 241 -25.51 1.13 -10.19
CA GLY A 241 -25.71 -0.31 -10.33
C GLY A 241 -24.64 -1.18 -9.66
N PHE A 242 -23.82 -0.61 -8.79
CA PHE A 242 -22.91 -1.41 -7.97
C PHE A 242 -23.64 -2.02 -6.76
N ALA A 243 -23.31 -3.27 -6.46
CA ALA A 243 -23.74 -3.98 -5.27
C ALA A 243 -22.54 -4.63 -4.56
N ASP A 244 -22.83 -5.42 -3.53
CA ASP A 244 -21.82 -6.09 -2.69
C ASP A 244 -20.74 -5.13 -2.19
N VAL A 245 -21.18 -3.95 -1.74
CA VAL A 245 -20.28 -2.89 -1.32
C VAL A 245 -19.66 -3.28 0.02
N LYS A 246 -18.33 -3.38 0.03
CA LYS A 246 -17.52 -3.74 1.20
C LYS A 246 -16.44 -2.69 1.43
N THR A 247 -16.42 -2.08 2.61
CA THR A 247 -15.33 -1.18 3.04
C THR A 247 -14.50 -1.85 4.11
N VAL A 248 -13.19 -1.85 3.95
CA VAL A 248 -12.22 -2.43 4.87
C VAL A 248 -11.03 -1.50 5.07
N GLU A 249 -10.33 -1.70 6.18
CA GLU A 249 -9.07 -1.06 6.53
C GLU A 249 -8.11 -2.16 6.98
N LEU A 250 -6.85 -2.09 6.55
CA LEU A 250 -5.80 -3.03 6.94
C LEU A 250 -4.81 -2.36 7.88
N LEU A 251 -4.67 -2.93 9.08
CA LEU A 251 -3.71 -2.49 10.09
C LEU A 251 -2.59 -3.50 10.23
N GLY A 252 -1.55 -3.34 9.40
CA GLY A 252 -0.36 -4.19 9.44
C GLY A 252 0.51 -3.95 10.68
N ARG A 253 1.00 -5.03 11.30
CA ARG A 253 1.98 -4.96 12.39
C ARG A 253 3.15 -5.89 12.11
N GLU A 254 4.36 -5.33 12.11
CA GLU A 254 5.59 -6.11 12.08
C GLU A 254 6.12 -6.34 13.50
N TYR A 255 6.66 -7.52 13.75
CA TYR A 255 7.24 -7.90 15.04
C TYR A 255 8.72 -8.23 14.86
N ASP A 256 9.57 -7.64 15.70
CA ASP A 256 10.96 -8.07 15.83
C ASP A 256 11.04 -9.23 16.82
N VAL A 257 11.99 -10.13 16.55
CA VAL A 257 12.26 -11.31 17.38
C VAL A 257 13.69 -11.23 17.89
N GLU A 258 13.86 -11.22 19.21
CA GLU A 258 15.18 -11.10 19.85
C GLU A 258 15.34 -12.11 20.98
N GLY A 259 16.57 -12.56 21.20
CA GLY A 259 16.93 -13.28 22.42
C GLY A 259 17.17 -12.29 23.55
N LYS A 260 16.35 -12.32 24.61
CA LYS A 260 16.55 -11.53 25.83
C LYS A 260 16.80 -12.42 27.03
N ARG A 261 17.72 -11.99 27.89
CA ARG A 261 17.89 -12.58 29.22
C ARG A 261 16.87 -11.93 30.14
N LEU A 262 15.95 -12.74 30.66
CA LEU A 262 14.93 -12.27 31.59
C LEU A 262 15.33 -12.72 32.99
N GLN A 263 15.29 -11.79 33.94
CA GLN A 263 15.47 -12.11 35.34
C GLN A 263 14.24 -12.88 35.83
N ARG A 264 14.45 -14.11 36.31
CA ARG A 264 13.36 -15.00 36.76
C ARG A 264 12.78 -14.58 38.11
N ASP A 265 13.57 -13.93 38.95
CA ASP A 265 13.19 -13.55 40.30
C ASP A 265 13.24 -12.04 40.49
N LEU A 266 12.07 -11.40 40.52
CA LEU A 266 11.90 -9.98 40.82
C LEU A 266 12.18 -9.66 42.31
N SER A 267 12.22 -10.66 43.18
CA SER A 267 12.56 -10.53 44.60
C SER A 267 14.07 -10.65 44.87
N ALA A 268 14.84 -11.15 43.90
CA ALA A 268 16.28 -11.21 44.01
C ALA A 268 16.90 -9.79 44.05
N PRO A 269 17.89 -9.56 44.93
CA PRO A 269 18.50 -8.24 45.06
C PRO A 269 19.12 -7.79 43.73
N LEU A 270 18.77 -6.58 43.30
CA LEU A 270 19.43 -5.92 42.17
C LEU A 270 20.94 -5.93 42.42
N SER A 271 21.71 -6.43 41.44
CA SER A 271 23.17 -6.45 41.54
C SER A 271 23.70 -5.07 41.92
N LYS A 272 24.77 -5.02 42.72
CA LYS A 272 25.39 -3.74 43.14
C LYS A 272 25.84 -2.88 41.95
N ALA A 273 26.01 -3.47 40.76
CA ALA A 273 26.30 -2.78 39.50
C ALA A 273 25.15 -1.87 39.02
N THR A 274 23.90 -2.16 39.38
CA THR A 274 22.72 -1.36 39.00
C THR A 274 22.47 -0.17 39.94
N LYS A 275 23.16 -0.11 41.09
CA LYS A 275 23.11 1.03 42.03
C LYS A 275 24.03 2.20 41.66
N VAL A 276 24.71 2.15 40.52
CA VAL A 276 25.46 3.30 40.02
C VAL A 276 24.48 4.23 39.34
N GLY A 277 24.05 5.28 40.06
CA GLY A 277 23.21 6.34 39.50
C GLY A 277 23.74 6.87 38.17
N TRP A 278 22.84 7.34 37.32
CA TRP A 278 23.08 7.92 36.00
C TRP A 278 24.43 8.67 35.94
N ARG A 279 25.48 7.98 35.46
CA ARG A 279 26.75 8.62 35.12
C ARG A 279 26.71 8.89 33.62
N LYS A 280 26.85 10.17 33.26
CA LYS A 280 27.07 10.61 31.87
C LYS A 280 28.14 9.72 31.24
N ASP A 281 27.82 9.19 30.05
CA ASP A 281 28.69 8.36 29.23
C ASP A 281 30.06 9.00 29.04
N THR A 282 31.03 8.56 29.82
CA THR A 282 32.44 8.76 29.52
C THR A 282 33.15 7.41 29.60
N LYS A 283 33.36 6.83 28.42
CA LYS A 283 34.32 5.78 28.06
C LYS A 283 34.50 4.63 29.08
N ARG A 284 33.76 3.53 28.89
CA ARG A 284 34.15 2.23 29.44
C ARG A 284 35.34 1.64 28.65
N PRO A 285 36.42 1.19 29.30
CA PRO A 285 37.49 0.40 28.67
C PRO A 285 36.98 -0.99 28.28
N ARG A 286 37.53 -1.56 27.20
CA ARG A 286 36.98 -2.73 26.50
C ARG A 286 37.25 -4.09 27.17
N ASP A 287 38.14 -4.16 28.17
CA ASP A 287 38.72 -5.43 28.62
C ASP A 287 38.73 -5.65 30.16
N ALA A 288 37.72 -5.18 30.89
CA ALA A 288 37.57 -5.57 32.30
C ALA A 288 36.81 -6.91 32.41
N PRO A 289 37.30 -7.91 33.17
CA PRO A 289 36.54 -9.12 33.45
C PRO A 289 35.30 -8.73 34.26
N VAL A 290 34.13 -9.14 33.79
CA VAL A 290 32.89 -9.01 34.55
C VAL A 290 32.84 -10.20 35.50
N ASP A 291 33.06 -9.95 36.79
CA ASP A 291 32.85 -10.91 37.86
C ASP A 291 31.33 -11.09 38.04
N ASP A 292 30.77 -12.06 37.32
CA ASP A 292 29.35 -12.44 37.37
C ASP A 292 29.06 -13.34 38.59
N GLY A 293 29.46 -12.88 39.77
CA GLY A 293 29.11 -13.52 41.04
C GLY A 293 27.67 -13.26 41.43
N ASP A 294 26.72 -14.02 40.86
CA ASP A 294 25.52 -14.52 41.55
C ASP A 294 24.72 -15.46 40.63
N ASP A 295 24.42 -16.67 41.10
CA ASP A 295 23.73 -17.76 40.41
C ASP A 295 22.21 -17.51 40.25
N ASN A 296 21.82 -16.31 39.84
CA ASN A 296 20.43 -16.03 39.49
C ASN A 296 20.21 -16.44 38.04
N VAL A 297 19.53 -17.58 37.84
CA VAL A 297 19.37 -18.30 36.55
C VAL A 297 18.72 -17.41 35.47
N MET A 298 19.54 -16.56 34.84
CA MET A 298 19.20 -15.79 33.65
C MET A 298 18.93 -16.78 32.53
N THR A 299 17.64 -17.05 32.28
CA THR A 299 17.24 -17.90 31.16
C THR A 299 17.17 -17.04 29.91
N GLN A 300 17.75 -17.53 28.83
CA GLN A 300 17.61 -16.91 27.52
C GLN A 300 16.21 -17.22 27.00
N HIS A 301 15.39 -16.19 26.83
CA HIS A 301 14.05 -16.30 26.26
C HIS A 301 14.05 -15.65 24.88
N VAL A 302 13.39 -16.30 23.93
CA VAL A 302 13.05 -15.66 22.65
C VAL A 302 11.81 -14.81 22.90
N VAL A 303 11.91 -13.51 22.66
CA VAL A 303 10.80 -12.58 22.84
C VAL A 303 10.45 -11.94 21.51
N THR A 304 9.16 -11.64 21.35
CA THR A 304 8.62 -10.93 20.20
C THR A 304 8.04 -9.60 20.66
N PHE A 305 8.32 -8.51 19.97
CA PHE A 305 7.75 -7.21 20.28
C PHE A 305 7.41 -6.43 19.00
N PRO A 306 6.33 -5.62 19.00
CA PRO A 306 5.94 -4.87 17.81
C PRO A 306 7.00 -3.81 17.48
N ARG A 307 7.26 -3.61 16.19
CA ARG A 307 8.12 -2.52 15.73
C ARG A 307 7.53 -1.16 16.13
N GLN A 308 8.38 -0.26 16.63
CA GLN A 308 7.96 1.01 17.21
C GLN A 308 7.36 2.01 16.19
N ARG A 309 7.68 1.89 14.89
CA ARG A 309 7.07 2.71 13.84
C ARG A 309 5.85 2.00 13.27
N LEU A 310 4.70 2.26 13.86
CA LEU A 310 3.42 1.76 13.36
C LEU A 310 2.81 2.77 12.41
N GLN A 311 2.47 2.33 11.20
CA GLN A 311 1.52 3.06 10.38
C GLN A 311 0.12 2.81 10.95
N SER A 312 -0.47 3.83 11.55
CA SER A 312 -1.77 3.70 12.23
C SER A 312 -2.96 3.71 11.28
N HIS A 313 -2.83 4.35 10.12
CA HIS A 313 -3.85 4.41 9.07
C HIS A 313 -3.18 4.67 7.71
N THR A 314 -3.54 3.88 6.70
CA THR A 314 -3.22 4.16 5.30
C THR A 314 -4.42 4.86 4.65
N ALA A 315 -5.50 4.11 4.47
CA ALA A 315 -6.79 4.56 3.96
C ALA A 315 -7.85 3.47 4.15
N TYR A 316 -9.08 3.81 3.83
CA TYR A 316 -10.15 2.84 3.61
C TYR A 316 -10.12 2.33 2.16
N LEU A 317 -10.26 1.03 1.99
CA LEU A 317 -10.46 0.36 0.71
C LEU A 317 -11.93 -0.01 0.58
N THR A 318 -12.61 0.52 -0.44
CA THR A 318 -14.02 0.22 -0.72
C THR A 318 -14.15 -0.53 -2.03
N PHE A 319 -14.61 -1.77 -1.94
CA PHE A 319 -14.87 -2.66 -3.06
C PHE A 319 -16.35 -2.68 -3.38
N ALA A 320 -16.68 -2.80 -4.66
CA ALA A 320 -18.05 -3.00 -5.10
C ALA A 320 -18.07 -3.69 -6.47
N ARG A 321 -19.09 -4.51 -6.71
CA ARG A 321 -19.26 -5.28 -7.94
C ARG A 321 -20.34 -4.66 -8.82
N LEU A 322 -20.06 -4.50 -10.10
CA LEU A 322 -21.04 -4.02 -11.07
C LEU A 322 -22.00 -5.17 -11.40
N VAL A 323 -23.22 -5.09 -10.89
CA VAL A 323 -24.23 -6.12 -11.16
C VAL A 323 -24.83 -5.86 -12.55
N PRO A 324 -24.94 -6.88 -13.42
CA PRO A 324 -25.70 -6.73 -14.66
C PRO A 324 -27.11 -6.26 -14.29
N GLU A 325 -27.64 -5.24 -14.97
CA GLU A 325 -28.99 -4.75 -14.65
C GLU A 325 -29.98 -5.92 -14.66
N PRO A 326 -30.60 -6.27 -13.51
CA PRO A 326 -31.70 -7.23 -13.51
C PRO A 326 -32.79 -6.74 -14.47
N GLU A 327 -33.50 -7.65 -15.15
CA GLU A 327 -34.65 -7.25 -15.98
C GLU A 327 -35.61 -6.35 -15.18
N GLY A 328 -35.81 -5.11 -15.66
CA GLY A 328 -36.68 -4.13 -15.00
C GLY A 328 -36.00 -3.17 -14.02
N TRP A 329 -34.69 -3.29 -13.76
CA TRP A 329 -33.96 -2.46 -12.79
C TRP A 329 -33.98 -0.96 -13.11
N ALA A 330 -33.92 -0.55 -14.38
CA ALA A 330 -34.08 0.84 -14.79
C ALA A 330 -35.45 1.43 -14.37
N LYS A 331 -36.52 0.60 -14.36
CA LYS A 331 -37.83 1.00 -13.83
C LYS A 331 -37.81 1.06 -12.30
N THR A 332 -37.15 0.11 -11.64
CA THR A 332 -37.00 0.08 -10.17
C THR A 332 -36.16 1.24 -9.62
N LEU A 333 -35.11 1.67 -10.32
CA LEU A 333 -34.33 2.87 -9.98
C LEU A 333 -35.12 4.15 -10.24
N ALA A 334 -35.86 4.23 -11.35
CA ALA A 334 -36.77 5.35 -11.61
C ALA A 334 -37.90 5.44 -10.58
N GLU A 335 -38.41 4.30 -10.11
CA GLU A 335 -39.41 4.20 -9.04
C GLU A 335 -38.81 4.49 -7.65
N ARG A 336 -37.60 4.02 -7.34
CA ARG A 336 -36.88 4.35 -6.10
C ARG A 336 -36.43 5.81 -6.05
N SER A 337 -36.12 6.40 -7.20
CA SER A 337 -35.88 7.84 -7.34
C SER A 337 -37.16 8.65 -7.14
N LYS A 338 -38.34 8.08 -7.43
CA LYS A 338 -39.66 8.69 -7.14
C LYS A 338 -40.11 8.45 -5.69
N ASN A 339 -39.74 7.34 -5.08
CA ASN A 339 -40.16 6.92 -3.73
C ASN A 339 -39.03 7.05 -2.67
N GLY A 340 -38.10 7.98 -2.87
CA GLY A 340 -36.80 8.07 -2.19
C GLY A 340 -36.72 7.57 -0.74
N VAL A 341 -36.09 6.40 -0.56
CA VAL A 341 -35.31 6.13 0.66
C VAL A 341 -33.91 6.68 0.39
N GLY A 342 -33.69 7.94 0.77
CA GLY A 342 -32.40 8.64 0.60
C GLY A 342 -32.48 10.11 0.22
N GLY A 343 -33.67 10.63 -0.11
CA GLY A 343 -33.89 12.06 -0.33
C GLY A 343 -34.03 12.87 0.96
N ASP A 344 -34.48 12.23 2.05
CA ASP A 344 -34.92 12.92 3.27
C ASP A 344 -33.76 13.48 4.13
N LEU A 345 -32.55 12.90 4.06
CA LEU A 345 -31.42 13.38 4.88
C LEU A 345 -30.79 14.68 4.34
N LEU A 346 -30.67 14.82 3.02
CA LEU A 346 -30.16 16.05 2.39
C LEU A 346 -31.26 17.12 2.26
N ALA A 347 -32.52 16.72 2.05
CA ALA A 347 -33.65 17.64 2.06
C ALA A 347 -33.89 18.22 3.46
N ARG A 348 -33.86 17.42 4.54
CA ARG A 348 -33.96 17.92 5.92
C ARG A 348 -32.78 18.79 6.34
N ALA A 349 -31.56 18.48 5.90
CA ALA A 349 -30.40 19.34 6.15
C ALA A 349 -30.54 20.71 5.43
N ALA A 350 -31.06 20.71 4.20
CA ALA A 350 -31.35 21.94 3.46
C ALA A 350 -32.54 22.73 4.07
N GLU A 351 -33.56 22.04 4.59
CA GLU A 351 -34.71 22.64 5.28
C GLU A 351 -34.31 23.27 6.62
N VAL A 352 -33.44 22.61 7.40
CA VAL A 352 -32.88 23.16 8.66
C VAL A 352 -32.01 24.40 8.38
N LEU A 353 -31.22 24.38 7.31
CA LEU A 353 -30.42 25.53 6.86
C LEU A 353 -31.28 26.68 6.31
N GLN A 354 -32.40 26.40 5.61
CA GLN A 354 -33.35 27.42 5.17
C GLN A 354 -34.20 27.98 6.32
N ARG A 355 -34.53 27.16 7.32
CA ARG A 355 -35.27 27.58 8.53
C ARG A 355 -34.44 28.55 9.39
N ASN A 356 -33.12 28.32 9.48
CA ASN A 356 -32.18 29.24 10.12
C ASN A 356 -31.94 30.53 9.34
N ARG A 357 -32.17 30.55 8.02
CA ARG A 357 -32.14 31.78 7.19
C ARG A 357 -33.44 32.59 7.24
N ARG A 358 -34.58 31.97 7.58
CA ARG A 358 -35.89 32.63 7.67
C ARG A 358 -36.18 33.24 9.04
N SER A 359 -35.52 32.78 10.11
CA SER A 359 -35.55 33.46 11.40
C SER A 359 -34.52 34.59 11.42
N GLY A 360 -34.83 35.72 10.78
CA GLY A 360 -34.02 36.93 10.85
C GLY A 360 -33.88 37.43 12.29
N ARG A 361 -32.77 37.07 12.94
CA ARG A 361 -32.21 37.83 14.06
C ARG A 361 -30.79 38.19 13.68
N ASP A 362 -30.56 39.49 13.54
CA ASP A 362 -29.28 40.11 13.26
C ASP A 362 -28.20 39.59 14.22
N SER A 363 -27.07 39.17 13.66
CA SER A 363 -25.86 38.88 14.42
C SER A 363 -25.11 40.20 14.67
N PRO A 364 -24.84 40.59 15.92
CA PRO A 364 -23.91 41.68 16.20
C PRO A 364 -22.45 41.22 15.98
N ALA A 365 -21.61 42.15 15.54
CA ALA A 365 -20.19 41.98 15.22
C ALA A 365 -19.38 41.29 16.35
N PRO A 366 -18.29 40.56 16.02
CA PRO A 366 -17.58 39.71 16.97
C PRO A 366 -16.86 40.53 18.04
N ARG A 367 -17.19 40.28 19.32
CA ARG A 367 -16.40 40.74 20.46
C ARG A 367 -15.20 39.83 20.67
N ALA A 368 -14.04 40.44 20.93
CA ALA A 368 -12.78 39.78 21.29
C ALA A 368 -12.94 38.82 22.50
N PRO A 369 -12.13 37.74 22.58
CA PRO A 369 -12.29 36.72 23.60
C PRO A 369 -11.98 37.27 25.00
N LYS A 370 -12.91 37.08 25.94
CA LYS A 370 -12.69 37.32 27.37
C LYS A 370 -12.08 36.07 28.02
N ALA A 371 -11.10 36.31 28.88
CA ALA A 371 -10.30 35.33 29.62
C ALA A 371 -11.15 34.32 30.45
N PRO A 372 -10.63 33.10 30.72
CA PRO A 372 -11.37 32.06 31.43
C PRO A 372 -11.64 32.47 32.89
N ASN A 373 -12.87 32.22 33.35
CA ASN A 373 -13.29 32.58 34.70
C ASN A 373 -12.83 31.53 35.72
N LYS A 374 -12.26 32.01 36.82
CA LYS A 374 -11.81 31.26 37.99
C LYS A 374 -13.03 30.72 38.74
N ASN A 375 -13.28 29.41 38.70
CA ASN A 375 -13.89 28.57 39.76
C ASN A 375 -14.47 27.25 39.21
N MET A 376 -13.64 26.44 38.57
CA MET A 376 -13.79 24.99 38.59
C MET A 376 -12.45 24.37 39.00
N LEU A 377 -12.23 24.34 40.31
CA LEU A 377 -11.39 23.37 41.02
C LEU A 377 -12.38 22.76 42.03
N SER A 378 -12.61 21.46 42.09
CA SER A 378 -11.62 20.46 42.48
C SER A 378 -12.12 19.02 42.17
N ASN A 379 -11.32 18.21 41.49
CA ASN A 379 -10.68 17.07 42.16
C ASN A 379 -9.48 16.57 41.34
N PRO A 380 -8.25 16.66 41.87
CA PRO A 380 -7.05 16.15 41.24
C PRO A 380 -6.74 14.73 41.76
N GLY A 381 -6.58 13.77 40.85
CA GLY A 381 -6.08 12.45 41.20
C GLY A 381 -6.35 11.43 40.10
N GLU A 382 -5.29 10.73 39.70
CA GLU A 382 -5.31 9.54 38.84
C GLU A 382 -5.37 9.78 37.33
N TYR A 383 -4.27 10.27 36.78
CA TYR A 383 -3.66 9.68 35.57
C TYR A 383 -2.13 9.89 35.61
N SER A 384 -1.44 8.87 36.11
CA SER A 384 -0.05 8.48 35.86
C SER A 384 -0.13 6.96 35.66
N ASP A 385 0.35 6.31 34.60
CA ASP A 385 1.44 6.59 33.66
C ASP A 385 1.04 6.36 32.19
#